data_AF-A0AAU3MDH5-F1
#
_entry.id   AF-A0AAU3MDH5-F1
#
_cell.length_a   1.000
_cell.length_b   1.000
_cell.length_c   1.000
_cell.angle_alpha   90.00
_cell.angle_beta   90.00
_cell.angle_gamma   90.00
#
_symmetry.space_group_name_H-M   'P 1'
#
loop_
_entity.id
_entity.type
_entity.pdbx_description
1 polymer ?
#
loop_
_entity_poly.entity_id
_entity_poly.type
_entity_poly.pdbx_seq_one_letter_code
_entity_poly.pdbx_strand_id
1 'polypeptide(L)'
;MLTTKDEHGGRLLHAFNVTSGYAESCTVAEKGKALFGGERLHLAGASAAMLPLGLAAGGLHIAYATAEITGIADGRVTFRSLGDEAVVAVDGRARCEGAKSSYEGGRTILRVRRGEFTVRKG
;
A
#
# COMPACT_ATOMS: atom_id res chain seq x y z
N MET A 1 1.15 -5.80 16.61
CA MET A 1 0.97 -5.70 15.15
C MET A 1 0.49 -7.05 14.65
N LEU A 2 -0.66 -7.11 13.97
CA LEU A 2 -1.17 -8.36 13.39
C LEU A 2 -0.86 -8.36 11.89
N THR A 3 -0.15 -9.38 11.42
CA THR A 3 0.11 -9.58 10.00
C THR A 3 -0.17 -11.02 9.60
N THR A 4 -0.74 -11.22 8.43
CA THR A 4 -0.73 -12.51 7.73
C THR A 4 0.45 -12.55 6.77
N LYS A 5 1.01 -13.74 6.54
CA LYS A 5 2.14 -13.97 5.64
C LYS A 5 1.73 -14.91 4.52
N ASP A 6 2.19 -14.65 3.31
CA ASP A 6 2.17 -15.62 2.23
C ASP A 6 3.37 -16.59 2.32
N GLU A 7 3.41 -17.56 1.42
CA GLU A 7 4.47 -18.58 1.33
C GLU A 7 5.84 -18.00 0.94
N HIS A 8 5.87 -16.78 0.41
CA HIS A 8 7.08 -16.07 -0.05
C HIS A 8 7.57 -15.00 0.94
N GLY A 9 6.93 -14.91 2.11
CA GLY A 9 7.29 -13.96 3.18
C GLY A 9 6.67 -12.56 3.04
N GLY A 10 5.87 -12.34 2.00
CA GLY A 10 5.05 -11.14 1.85
C GLY A 10 3.98 -11.07 2.91
N ARG A 11 3.67 -9.85 3.37
CA ARG A 11 2.78 -9.61 4.51
C ARG A 11 1.59 -8.74 4.13
N LEU A 12 0.45 -9.03 4.75
CA LEU A 12 -0.64 -8.07 4.86
C LEU A 12 -0.70 -7.58 6.31
N LEU A 13 -0.55 -6.27 6.51
CA LEU A 13 -0.76 -5.62 7.79
C LEU A 13 -2.25 -5.36 7.99
N HIS A 14 -2.80 -5.83 9.09
CA HIS A 14 -4.16 -5.49 9.49
C HIS A 14 -4.16 -4.22 10.33
N ALA A 15 -4.72 -3.15 9.78
CA ALA A 15 -4.86 -1.85 10.43
C ALA A 15 -6.32 -1.63 10.82
N PHE A 16 -6.58 -1.21 12.06
CA PHE A 16 -7.93 -1.00 12.59
C PHE A 16 -8.02 0.36 13.27
N ASN A 17 -9.08 1.09 12.98
CA ASN A 17 -9.48 2.29 13.70
C ASN A 17 -10.90 2.09 14.25
N VAL A 18 -11.00 1.51 15.44
CA VAL A 18 -12.27 1.05 16.04
C VAL A 18 -12.82 1.99 17.12
N THR A 19 -11.98 2.82 17.74
CA THR A 19 -12.37 3.54 18.98
C THR A 19 -12.81 4.98 18.77
N SER A 20 -12.32 5.69 17.76
CA SER A 20 -12.54 7.13 17.68
C SER A 20 -13.80 7.52 16.89
N GLY A 21 -14.29 6.69 15.96
CA GLY A 21 -15.32 7.11 14.98
C GLY A 21 -14.85 8.23 14.03
N TYR A 22 -13.67 8.81 14.29
CA TYR A 22 -13.01 9.85 13.50
C TYR A 22 -11.89 9.24 12.67
N ALA A 23 -11.53 9.91 11.56
CA ALA A 23 -10.37 9.50 10.78
C ALA A 23 -9.08 9.78 11.56
N GLU A 24 -8.13 8.84 11.49
CA GLU A 24 -6.84 8.93 12.16
C GLU A 24 -5.70 8.86 11.14
N SER A 25 -4.59 9.53 11.46
CA SER A 25 -3.40 9.57 10.60
C SER A 25 -2.13 9.29 11.39
N CYS A 26 -1.53 8.13 11.16
CA CYS A 26 -0.36 7.66 11.92
C CYS A 26 0.78 7.22 11.00
N THR A 27 2.00 7.18 11.53
CA THR A 27 3.10 6.42 10.94
C THR A 27 3.21 5.08 11.65
N VAL A 28 3.75 4.06 10.97
CA VAL A 28 3.90 2.72 11.53
C VAL A 28 5.37 2.33 11.55
N ALA A 29 5.82 1.73 12.65
CA ALA A 29 7.16 1.19 12.79
C ALA A 29 7.13 -0.21 13.39
N GLU A 30 8.07 -1.06 12.98
CA GLU A 30 8.33 -2.38 13.56
C GLU A 30 9.78 -2.42 14.06
N LYS A 31 9.98 -2.69 15.37
CA LYS A 31 11.30 -2.73 16.01
C LYS A 31 12.15 -1.47 15.74
N GLY A 32 11.51 -0.30 15.82
CA GLY A 32 12.15 1.00 15.60
C GLY A 32 12.41 1.34 14.13
N LYS A 33 12.07 0.47 13.17
CA LYS A 33 12.20 0.74 11.73
C LYS A 33 10.86 1.15 11.15
N ALA A 34 10.83 2.26 10.42
CA ALA A 34 9.64 2.72 9.72
C ALA A 34 9.17 1.69 8.68
N LEU A 35 7.87 1.43 8.65
CA LEU A 35 7.19 0.68 7.60
C LEU A 35 6.61 1.66 6.56
N PHE A 36 6.19 1.14 5.40
CA PHE A 36 5.59 1.93 4.31
C PHE A 36 6.46 3.10 3.86
N GLY A 37 7.80 2.96 3.90
CA GLY A 37 8.70 4.06 3.56
C GLY A 37 8.67 5.25 4.53
N GLY A 38 7.99 5.13 5.67
CA GLY A 38 7.74 6.24 6.60
C GLY A 38 6.54 7.10 6.23
N GLU A 39 5.76 6.72 5.21
CA GLU A 39 4.55 7.42 4.82
C GLU A 39 3.48 7.36 5.92
N ARG A 40 2.62 8.38 5.95
CA ARG A 40 1.45 8.39 6.84
C ARG A 40 0.38 7.44 6.28
N LEU A 41 -0.20 6.65 7.17
CA LEU A 41 -1.39 5.88 6.89
C LEU A 41 -2.61 6.67 7.34
N HIS A 42 -3.61 6.71 6.48
CA HIS A 42 -4.92 7.29 6.79
C HIS A 42 -5.89 6.14 7.04
N LEU A 43 -6.62 6.18 8.13
CA LEU A 43 -7.66 5.20 8.45
C LEU A 43 -8.94 5.95 8.76
N ALA A 44 -10.01 5.67 8.00
CA ALA A 44 -11.33 6.20 8.30
C ALA A 44 -11.81 5.76 9.70
N GLY A 45 -12.74 6.50 10.29
CA GLY A 45 -13.36 6.09 11.54
C GLY A 45 -14.13 4.78 11.41
N ALA A 46 -14.09 3.95 12.45
CA ALA A 46 -14.76 2.64 12.49
C ALA A 46 -14.42 1.75 11.28
N SER A 47 -13.13 1.67 10.91
CA SER A 47 -12.68 0.97 9.70
C SER A 47 -11.56 -0.03 9.97
N ALA A 48 -11.36 -0.91 8.99
CA ALA A 48 -10.23 -1.81 8.89
C ALA A 48 -9.63 -1.74 7.49
N ALA A 49 -8.33 -1.97 7.37
CA ALA A 49 -7.65 -2.08 6.09
C ALA A 49 -6.56 -3.16 6.11
N MET A 50 -6.38 -3.83 4.97
CA MET A 50 -5.31 -4.78 4.72
C MET A 50 -4.24 -4.17 3.80
N LEU A 51 -3.09 -3.86 4.37
CA LEU A 51 -2.03 -3.12 3.68
C LEU A 51 -0.85 -4.03 3.33
N PRO A 52 -0.45 -4.12 2.04
CA PRO A 52 0.62 -5.02 1.62
C PRO A 52 2.01 -4.49 2.01
N LEU A 53 2.88 -5.41 2.42
CA LEU A 53 4.28 -5.21 2.79
C LEU A 53 5.12 -6.34 2.20
N GLY A 54 5.90 -6.04 1.16
CA GLY A 54 6.74 -7.01 0.46
C GLY A 54 5.95 -8.13 -0.21
N LEU A 55 4.78 -7.83 -0.77
CA LEU A 55 3.82 -8.82 -1.29
C LEU A 55 3.99 -8.99 -2.81
N ALA A 56 4.08 -10.24 -3.28
CA ALA A 56 3.99 -10.55 -4.70
C ALA A 56 2.52 -10.66 -5.14
N ALA A 57 2.09 -9.87 -6.13
CA ALA A 57 0.71 -9.88 -6.64
C ALA A 57 0.64 -9.45 -8.11
N GLY A 58 -0.12 -10.18 -8.94
CA GLY A 58 -0.35 -9.81 -10.34
C GLY A 58 0.93 -9.69 -11.18
N GLY A 59 1.97 -10.47 -10.86
CA GLY A 59 3.27 -10.37 -11.51
C GLY A 59 4.10 -9.13 -11.12
N LEU A 60 3.66 -8.36 -10.13
CA LEU A 60 4.41 -7.28 -9.49
C LEU A 60 4.92 -7.71 -8.12
N HIS A 61 6.02 -7.08 -7.66
CA HIS A 61 6.47 -7.18 -6.28
C HIS A 61 6.23 -5.84 -5.57
N ILE A 62 5.18 -5.79 -4.75
CA ILE A 62 4.74 -4.61 -4.01
C ILE A 62 5.59 -4.50 -2.75
N ALA A 63 6.61 -3.63 -2.78
CA ALA A 63 7.46 -3.38 -1.62
C ALA A 63 6.63 -2.88 -0.42
N TYR A 64 5.68 -1.97 -0.68
CA TYR A 64 4.64 -1.59 0.28
C TYR A 64 3.51 -0.80 -0.41
N ALA A 65 2.34 -0.72 0.22
CA ALA A 65 1.31 0.26 -0.15
C ALA A 65 0.57 0.82 1.08
N THR A 66 0.22 2.11 1.04
CA THR A 66 -0.68 2.76 2.02
C THR A 66 -2.16 2.65 1.61
N ALA A 67 -2.45 1.80 0.64
CA ALA A 67 -3.78 1.52 0.09
C ALA A 67 -4.06 0.02 0.11
N GLU A 68 -5.34 -0.33 0.19
CA GLU A 68 -5.79 -1.72 0.25
C GLU A 68 -5.90 -2.33 -1.16
N ILE A 69 -5.47 -3.57 -1.33
CA ILE A 69 -5.66 -4.30 -2.60
C ILE A 69 -7.12 -4.71 -2.72
N THR A 70 -7.77 -4.33 -3.83
CA THR A 70 -9.15 -4.71 -4.14
C THR A 70 -9.28 -5.64 -5.34
N GLY A 71 -8.20 -5.83 -6.12
CA GLY A 71 -8.20 -6.74 -7.26
C GLY A 71 -6.79 -7.11 -7.71
N ILE A 72 -6.64 -8.34 -8.16
CA ILE A 72 -5.38 -8.88 -8.69
C ILE A 72 -5.68 -9.53 -10.04
N ALA A 73 -4.87 -9.21 -11.05
CA ALA A 73 -4.89 -9.88 -12.34
C ALA A 73 -3.47 -9.91 -12.93
N ASP A 74 -3.26 -10.69 -13.99
CA ASP A 74 -1.93 -10.75 -14.60
C ASP A 74 -1.46 -9.36 -15.07
N GLY A 75 -0.24 -9.01 -14.69
CA GLY A 75 0.39 -7.72 -14.94
C GLY A 75 -0.22 -6.50 -14.22
N ARG A 76 -1.21 -6.65 -13.34
CA ARG A 76 -1.88 -5.51 -12.68
C ARG A 76 -2.46 -5.79 -11.29
N VAL A 77 -2.44 -4.78 -10.43
CA VAL A 77 -3.06 -4.81 -9.09
C VAL A 77 -3.87 -3.53 -8.88
N THR A 78 -5.13 -3.70 -8.47
CA THR A 78 -6.08 -2.62 -8.19
C THR A 78 -6.09 -2.33 -6.70
N PHE A 79 -6.10 -1.04 -6.36
CA PHE A 79 -6.04 -0.55 -5.00
C PHE A 79 -7.16 0.44 -4.72
N ARG A 80 -7.62 0.46 -3.46
CA ARG A 80 -8.49 1.48 -2.89
C ARG A 80 -7.71 2.35 -1.92
N SER A 81 -7.69 3.66 -2.16
CA SER A 81 -7.09 4.64 -1.26
C SER A 81 -7.87 4.70 0.06
N LEU A 82 -7.15 4.88 1.17
CA LEU A 82 -7.74 5.05 2.50
C LEU A 82 -7.85 6.54 2.92
N GLY A 83 -7.31 7.45 2.11
CA GLY A 83 -7.36 8.90 2.29
C GLY A 83 -7.16 9.64 0.97
N ASP A 84 -6.75 10.91 1.04
CA ASP A 84 -6.64 11.78 -0.14
C ASP A 84 -5.46 11.42 -1.06
N GLU A 85 -4.43 10.80 -0.52
CA GLU A 85 -3.27 10.32 -1.27
C GLU A 85 -2.86 8.91 -0.83
N ALA A 86 -2.69 8.03 -1.80
CA ALA A 86 -2.12 6.71 -1.63
C ALA A 86 -0.70 6.66 -2.19
N VAL A 87 0.17 5.90 -1.52
CA VAL A 87 1.53 5.62 -1.97
C VAL A 87 1.68 4.13 -2.21
N VAL A 88 2.15 3.76 -3.39
CA VAL A 88 2.51 2.37 -3.74
C VAL A 88 3.95 2.34 -4.21
N ALA A 89 4.78 1.55 -3.52
CA ALA A 89 6.14 1.27 -3.93
C ALA A 89 6.21 -0.13 -4.53
N VAL A 90 6.74 -0.21 -5.75
CA VAL A 90 6.91 -1.47 -6.49
C VAL A 90 8.38 -1.65 -6.82
N ASP A 91 8.92 -2.84 -6.55
CA ASP A 91 10.28 -3.16 -6.98
C ASP A 91 10.33 -3.29 -8.51
N GLY A 92 11.27 -2.60 -9.15
CA GLY A 92 11.37 -2.48 -10.60
C GLY A 92 10.44 -1.40 -11.18
N ARG A 93 10.12 -1.53 -12.48
CA ARG A 93 9.30 -0.57 -13.21
C ARG A 93 7.81 -0.87 -13.04
N ALA A 94 7.06 0.16 -12.70
CA ALA A 94 5.60 0.13 -12.66
C ALA A 94 5.02 1.44 -13.19
N ARG A 95 3.73 1.43 -13.50
CA ARG A 95 2.99 2.62 -13.93
C ARG A 95 1.57 2.61 -13.36
N CYS A 96 1.05 3.80 -13.09
CA CYS A 96 -0.34 4.03 -12.76
C CYS A 96 -0.78 5.32 -13.45
N GLU A 97 -1.90 5.28 -14.14
CA GLU A 97 -2.43 6.45 -14.83
C GLU A 97 -2.76 7.56 -13.82
N GLY A 98 -2.37 8.80 -14.14
CA GLY A 98 -2.59 9.96 -13.28
C GLY A 98 -1.77 9.97 -11.98
N ALA A 99 -0.85 9.03 -11.79
CA ALA A 99 0.05 9.01 -10.64
C ALA A 99 1.24 9.96 -10.87
N LYS A 100 1.69 10.63 -9.79
CA LYS A 100 3.04 11.19 -9.76
C LYS A 100 4.01 10.05 -9.48
N SER A 101 4.93 9.81 -10.41
CA SER A 101 5.90 8.71 -10.31
C SER A 101 7.33 9.20 -10.10
N SER A 102 8.08 8.54 -9.23
CA SER A 102 9.55 8.62 -9.18
C SER A 102 10.17 7.23 -9.23
N TYR A 103 11.48 7.16 -9.49
CA TYR A 103 12.24 5.91 -9.48
C TYR A 103 13.49 6.07 -8.64
N GLU A 104 13.55 5.37 -7.50
CA GLU A 104 14.57 5.55 -6.48
C GLU A 104 14.89 4.19 -5.85
N GLY A 105 16.18 3.89 -5.64
CA GLY A 105 16.60 2.65 -4.96
C GLY A 105 16.12 1.35 -5.63
N GLY A 106 15.93 1.35 -6.95
CA GLY A 106 15.41 0.19 -7.69
C GLY A 106 13.89 0.04 -7.67
N ARG A 107 13.15 1.02 -7.17
CA ARG A 107 11.69 0.99 -7.02
C ARG A 107 11.02 2.11 -7.79
N THR A 108 9.87 1.83 -8.39
CA THR A 108 8.91 2.86 -8.76
C THR A 108 8.06 3.24 -7.55
N ILE A 109 8.03 4.52 -7.21
CA ILE A 109 7.14 5.09 -6.18
C ILE A 109 5.99 5.83 -6.88
N LEU A 110 4.76 5.41 -6.63
CA LEU A 110 3.55 5.98 -7.22
C LEU A 110 2.75 6.69 -6.13
N ARG A 111 2.55 8.01 -6.29
CA ARG A 111 1.63 8.79 -5.47
C ARG A 111 0.35 9.07 -6.25
N VAL A 112 -0.78 8.65 -5.70
CA VAL A 112 -2.07 8.64 -6.40
C VAL A 112 -3.14 9.34 -5.57
N ARG A 113 -3.84 10.31 -6.18
CA ARG A 113 -4.96 11.05 -5.56
C ARG A 113 -6.28 10.65 -6.20
N ARG A 114 -6.63 9.37 -6.09
CA ARG A 114 -7.88 8.77 -6.59
C ARG A 114 -8.36 7.70 -5.60
N GLY A 115 -9.68 7.59 -5.44
CA GLY A 115 -10.28 6.61 -4.51
C GLY A 115 -10.01 5.17 -4.91
N GLU A 116 -10.04 4.85 -6.20
CA GLU A 116 -9.62 3.57 -6.75
C GLU A 116 -8.67 3.80 -7.92
N PHE A 117 -7.63 2.96 -8.02
CA PHE A 117 -6.63 3.05 -9.07
C PHE A 117 -5.98 1.70 -9.32
N THR A 118 -5.28 1.56 -10.45
CA THR A 118 -4.64 0.29 -10.79
C THR A 118 -3.19 0.49 -11.22
N VAL A 119 -2.30 -0.21 -10.55
CA VAL A 119 -0.88 -0.28 -10.87
C VAL A 119 -0.65 -1.39 -11.89
N ARG A 120 0.16 -1.13 -12.91
CA ARG A 120 0.55 -2.09 -13.95
C ARG A 120 2.05 -2.27 -13.95
N LYS A 121 2.50 -3.46 -14.34
CA LYS A 121 3.90 -3.71 -14.67
C LYS A 121 4.34 -2.73 -15.77
N GLY A 122 5.52 -2.13 -15.57
CA GLY A 122 6.12 -1.14 -16.46
C GLY A 122 6.80 -1.77 -17.66
#